data_AF-A0A3N1D126-F1
#
_entry.id   AF-A0A3N1D126-F1
#
_cell.length_a   1.000
_cell.length_b   1.000
_cell.length_c   1.000
_cell.angle_alpha   90.00
_cell.angle_beta   90.00
_cell.angle_gamma   90.00
#
_symmetry.space_group_name_H-M   'P 1'
#
loop_
_entity.id
_entity.type
_entity.pdbx_description
1 polymer ?
#
loop_
_entity_poly.entity_id
_entity_poly.type
_entity_poly.pdbx_seq_one_letter_code
_entity_poly.pdbx_strand_id
1 'polypeptide(L)'
;MPLQAPPAIDLFVNGTLMRGLALHANLAGAAYLGTARTVPEYRLHSIGDVHPGMYRLAPGEAADRGISVPGEVYRVPADVLRAVEEGEPPGLYRGPVDLADGRTLDGILYPRDLAEGRHLDISAYGGWRAYNAARPAAARTGTAATWAWHHTGTVVPDLADAVAFHHEVLGFEATFEAYGMTDLVESLLGLPGLRCDLVQMASPVTGQHLELLSFTGVPDDTPPWLPVRPGDSHTAHLVGDLDAALAALTAAGGTLIGRPTEFAEGRSAYCLTPSGTVVELEEQPCPAPDHHPA
;
A
#
# COMPACT_ATOMS: atom_id res chain seq x y z
N MET A 1 -0.02 47.44 -5.39
CA MET A 1 -1.05 46.47 -5.76
C MET A 1 -0.86 45.26 -4.86
N PRO A 2 -1.83 44.87 -4.01
CA PRO A 2 -1.69 43.63 -3.25
C PRO A 2 -1.63 42.47 -4.26
N LEU A 3 -0.67 41.55 -4.09
CA LEU A 3 -0.66 40.30 -4.85
C LEU A 3 -2.00 39.62 -4.62
N GLN A 4 -2.71 39.34 -5.71
CA GLN A 4 -3.94 38.56 -5.66
C GLN A 4 -3.58 37.18 -5.14
N ALA A 5 -4.23 36.76 -4.04
CA ALA A 5 -4.01 35.42 -3.50
C ALA A 5 -4.24 34.38 -4.61
N PRO A 6 -3.40 33.34 -4.70
CA PRO A 6 -3.58 32.29 -5.69
C PRO A 6 -4.99 31.67 -5.57
N PRO A 7 -5.59 31.24 -6.69
CA PRO A 7 -6.92 30.63 -6.67
C PRO A 7 -6.92 29.40 -5.74
N ALA A 8 -7.95 29.32 -4.90
CA ALA A 8 -8.13 28.23 -3.93
C ALA A 8 -9.61 27.82 -3.88
N ILE A 9 -9.86 26.54 -3.65
CA ILE A 9 -11.22 25.98 -3.53
C ILE A 9 -11.47 25.46 -2.11
N ASP A 10 -12.73 25.31 -1.73
CA ASP A 10 -13.09 24.55 -0.54
C ASP A 10 -13.37 23.10 -0.91
N LEU A 11 -12.58 22.19 -0.34
CA LEU A 11 -12.64 20.75 -0.58
C LEU A 11 -13.12 20.03 0.68
N PHE A 12 -14.15 19.19 0.53
CA PHE A 12 -14.61 18.26 1.55
C PHE A 12 -13.92 16.91 1.38
N VAL A 13 -13.25 16.45 2.44
CA VAL A 13 -12.57 15.15 2.48
C VAL A 13 -13.18 14.26 3.56
N ASN A 14 -13.45 13.00 3.22
CA ASN A 14 -14.07 12.01 4.11
C ASN A 14 -13.21 10.75 4.33
N GLY A 15 -11.99 10.74 3.77
CA GLY A 15 -11.07 9.60 3.78
C GLY A 15 -9.67 9.91 4.25
N THR A 16 -8.68 9.29 3.62
CA THR A 16 -7.26 9.30 4.01
C THR A 16 -6.60 10.69 4.02
N LEU A 17 -7.20 11.69 3.39
CA LEU A 17 -6.77 13.10 3.43
C LEU A 17 -7.10 13.82 4.76
N MET A 18 -7.99 13.26 5.60
CA MET A 18 -8.33 13.88 6.90
C MET A 18 -7.14 13.82 7.88
N ARG A 19 -7.09 14.75 8.85
CA ARG A 19 -5.99 14.85 9.84
C ARG A 19 -5.63 13.52 10.50
N GLY A 20 -4.33 13.23 10.56
CA GLY A 20 -3.80 12.04 11.22
C GLY A 20 -4.04 10.73 10.44
N LEU A 21 -4.44 10.79 9.17
CA LEU A 21 -4.55 9.64 8.29
C LEU A 21 -3.47 9.69 7.19
N ALA A 22 -3.30 8.56 6.50
CA ALA A 22 -2.13 8.26 5.65
C ALA A 22 -1.78 9.33 4.60
N LEU A 23 -2.77 9.95 3.96
CA LEU A 23 -2.55 10.91 2.88
C LEU A 23 -2.67 12.37 3.32
N HIS A 24 -2.81 12.64 4.63
CA HIS A 24 -3.00 14.01 5.11
C HIS A 24 -1.86 14.97 4.72
N ALA A 25 -0.63 14.45 4.59
CA ALA A 25 0.53 15.22 4.16
C ALA A 25 0.35 15.85 2.76
N ASN A 26 -0.49 15.26 1.90
CA ASN A 26 -0.79 15.78 0.57
C ASN A 26 -1.57 17.10 0.61
N LEU A 27 -2.18 17.44 1.77
CA LEU A 27 -2.83 18.74 2.00
C LEU A 27 -1.88 19.78 2.62
N ALA A 28 -0.55 19.55 2.58
CA ALA A 28 0.41 20.54 3.05
C ALA A 28 0.21 21.90 2.34
N GLY A 29 0.00 22.96 3.12
CA GLY A 29 -0.31 24.30 2.62
C GLY A 29 -1.81 24.62 2.48
N ALA A 30 -2.70 23.64 2.62
CA ALA A 30 -4.14 23.88 2.73
C ALA A 30 -4.53 24.38 4.13
N ALA A 31 -5.55 25.24 4.19
CA ALA A 31 -6.07 25.77 5.46
C ALA A 31 -7.28 24.95 5.94
N TYR A 32 -7.19 24.36 7.12
CA TYR A 32 -8.32 23.66 7.75
C TYR A 32 -9.44 24.64 8.12
N LEU A 33 -10.65 24.39 7.63
CA LEU A 33 -11.82 25.24 7.87
C LEU A 33 -12.80 24.67 8.91
N GLY A 34 -12.74 23.36 9.19
CA GLY A 34 -13.59 22.72 10.18
C GLY A 34 -14.04 21.31 9.80
N THR A 35 -14.83 20.69 10.66
CA THR A 35 -15.54 19.44 10.35
C THR A 35 -16.88 19.73 9.69
N ALA A 36 -17.33 18.84 8.81
CA ALA A 36 -18.66 18.90 8.22
C ALA A 36 -19.28 17.50 8.12
N ARG A 37 -20.57 17.44 7.77
CA ARG A 37 -21.24 16.19 7.42
C ARG A 37 -22.03 16.37 6.13
N THR A 38 -22.13 15.32 5.32
CA THR A 38 -23.02 15.31 4.15
C THR A 38 -24.49 15.28 4.57
N VAL A 39 -25.40 15.61 3.65
CA VAL A 39 -26.81 15.19 3.77
C VAL A 39 -26.89 13.65 3.85
N PRO A 40 -27.97 13.06 4.42
CA PRO A 40 -28.07 11.61 4.63
C PRO A 40 -28.42 10.82 3.34
N GLU A 41 -27.76 11.15 2.23
CA GLU A 41 -28.06 10.59 0.90
C GLU A 41 -26.82 9.93 0.27
N TYR A 42 -25.80 9.63 1.07
CA TYR A 42 -24.54 9.06 0.59
C TYR A 42 -24.35 7.65 1.12
N ARG A 43 -23.72 6.79 0.31
CA ARG A 43 -23.19 5.50 0.76
C ARG A 43 -21.68 5.53 0.71
N LEU A 44 -21.08 4.71 1.57
CA LEU A 44 -19.64 4.64 1.75
C LEU A 44 -19.20 3.18 1.66
N HIS A 45 -18.22 2.90 0.81
CA HIS A 45 -17.59 1.59 0.66
C HIS A 45 -16.12 1.68 1.05
N SER A 46 -15.55 0.57 1.50
CA SER A 46 -14.11 0.43 1.69
C SER A 46 -13.46 -0.14 0.44
N ILE A 47 -12.59 0.63 -0.20
CA ILE A 47 -11.88 0.21 -1.41
C ILE A 47 -10.58 -0.47 -1.00
N GLY A 48 -10.60 -1.79 -0.98
CA GLY A 48 -9.47 -2.63 -0.58
C GLY A 48 -8.93 -2.30 0.80
N ASP A 49 -9.76 -1.72 1.67
CA ASP A 49 -9.36 -1.31 3.02
C ASP A 49 -8.24 -0.26 3.11
N VAL A 50 -7.91 0.36 1.97
CA VAL A 50 -6.93 1.44 1.81
C VAL A 50 -7.59 2.81 1.96
N HIS A 51 -8.74 3.03 1.31
CA HIS A 51 -9.44 4.30 1.32
C HIS A 51 -10.96 4.13 1.17
N PRO A 52 -11.78 5.12 1.55
CA PRO A 52 -13.21 5.05 1.30
C PRO A 52 -13.54 5.43 -0.15
N GLY A 53 -14.62 4.84 -0.66
CA GLY A 53 -15.30 5.26 -1.88
C GLY A 53 -16.71 5.75 -1.53
N MET A 54 -16.99 7.02 -1.80
CA MET A 54 -18.27 7.66 -1.47
C MET A 54 -19.05 7.97 -2.75
N TYR A 55 -20.35 7.66 -2.76
CA TYR A 55 -21.25 8.07 -3.84
C TYR A 55 -22.61 8.50 -3.28
N ARG A 56 -23.31 9.34 -4.04
CA ARG A 56 -24.68 9.75 -3.72
C ARG A 56 -25.68 8.74 -4.27
N LEU A 57 -26.73 8.47 -3.50
CA LEU A 57 -27.88 7.69 -3.94
C LEU A 57 -28.65 8.42 -5.06
N ALA A 58 -29.34 7.66 -5.92
CA ALA A 58 -30.17 8.28 -6.95
C ALA A 58 -31.42 8.92 -6.32
N PRO A 59 -31.98 9.99 -6.94
CA PRO A 59 -33.22 10.60 -6.47
C PRO A 59 -34.35 9.59 -6.33
N GLY A 60 -35.04 9.61 -5.19
CA GLY A 60 -36.17 8.72 -4.91
C GLY A 60 -35.78 7.36 -4.30
N GLU A 61 -34.49 7.07 -4.15
CA GLU A 61 -34.05 5.98 -3.28
C GLU A 61 -34.36 6.33 -1.81
N ALA A 62 -34.77 5.33 -1.03
CA ALA A 62 -35.21 5.54 0.34
C ALA A 62 -34.08 6.14 1.20
N ALA A 63 -34.37 7.23 1.91
CA ALA A 63 -33.38 7.99 2.69
C ALA A 63 -32.75 7.16 3.84
N ASP A 64 -33.39 6.08 4.26
CA ASP A 64 -32.87 5.12 5.25
C ASP A 64 -31.73 4.24 4.69
N ARG A 65 -31.51 4.25 3.37
CA ARG A 65 -30.36 3.59 2.72
C ARG A 65 -29.10 4.46 2.70
N GLY A 66 -29.22 5.75 2.94
CA GLY A 66 -28.12 6.70 2.96
C GLY A 66 -27.63 6.98 4.38
N ILE A 67 -26.41 7.50 4.47
CA ILE A 67 -25.84 8.01 5.70
C ILE A 67 -25.34 9.44 5.53
N SER A 68 -25.30 10.17 6.64
CA SER A 68 -24.63 11.47 6.73
C SER A 68 -23.16 11.22 7.06
N VAL A 69 -22.30 11.29 6.05
CA VAL A 69 -20.87 10.96 6.15
C VAL A 69 -20.12 12.12 6.83
N PRO A 70 -19.41 11.89 7.95
CA PRO A 70 -18.56 12.90 8.57
C PRO A 70 -17.28 13.11 7.77
N GLY A 71 -16.80 14.34 7.72
CA GLY A 71 -15.54 14.69 7.07
C GLY A 71 -14.98 16.03 7.54
N GLU A 72 -13.97 16.50 6.83
CA GLU A 72 -13.26 17.74 7.10
C GLU A 72 -13.29 18.64 5.86
N VAL A 73 -13.29 19.95 6.07
CA VAL A 73 -13.27 20.95 5.00
C VAL A 73 -11.96 21.71 5.04
N TYR A 74 -11.33 21.86 3.88
CA TYR A 74 -10.08 22.59 3.69
C TYR A 74 -10.22 23.62 2.58
N ARG A 75 -9.60 24.78 2.77
CA ARG A 75 -9.30 25.69 1.65
C ARG A 75 -7.97 25.27 1.03
N VAL A 76 -8.04 24.73 -0.18
CA VAL A 76 -6.92 24.09 -0.88
C VAL A 76 -6.43 25.01 -2.01
N PRO A 77 -5.16 25.45 -1.98
CA PRO A 77 -4.52 26.14 -3.11
C PRO A 77 -4.50 25.29 -4.39
N ALA A 78 -4.59 25.92 -5.56
CA ALA A 78 -4.68 25.20 -6.84
C ALA A 78 -3.49 24.27 -7.17
N ASP A 79 -2.30 24.60 -6.70
CA ASP A 79 -1.10 23.77 -6.84
C ASP A 79 -1.15 22.52 -5.96
N VAL A 80 -1.61 22.67 -4.72
CA VAL A 80 -1.86 21.54 -3.81
C VAL A 80 -2.96 20.63 -4.36
N LEU A 81 -4.05 21.22 -4.87
CA LEU A 81 -5.14 20.45 -5.45
C LEU A 81 -4.68 19.58 -6.62
N ARG A 82 -3.88 20.14 -7.54
CA ARG A 82 -3.33 19.39 -8.67
C ARG A 82 -2.47 18.21 -8.21
N ALA A 83 -1.62 18.42 -7.19
CA ALA A 83 -0.80 17.34 -6.65
C ALA A 83 -1.64 16.23 -6.00
N VAL A 84 -2.76 16.59 -5.35
CA VAL A 84 -3.73 15.61 -4.83
C VAL A 84 -4.36 14.82 -5.97
N GLU A 85 -4.86 15.49 -7.02
CA GLU A 85 -5.49 14.84 -8.18
C GLU A 85 -4.51 13.92 -8.94
N GLU A 86 -3.24 14.31 -9.07
CA GLU A 86 -2.18 13.50 -9.69
C GLU A 86 -1.81 12.26 -8.86
N GLY A 87 -2.02 12.31 -7.54
CA GLY A 87 -1.74 11.22 -6.60
C GLY A 87 -2.98 10.42 -6.17
N GLU A 88 -4.16 10.68 -6.74
CA GLU A 88 -5.39 10.00 -6.34
C GLU A 88 -5.40 8.53 -6.81
N PRO A 89 -5.76 7.58 -5.93
CA PRO A 89 -5.96 6.18 -6.31
C PRO A 89 -6.91 6.01 -7.50
N PRO A 90 -6.69 5.00 -8.35
CA PRO A 90 -7.54 4.74 -9.52
C PRO A 90 -9.03 4.67 -9.16
N GLY A 91 -9.84 5.39 -9.94
CA GLY A 91 -11.30 5.37 -9.83
C GLY A 91 -11.91 6.41 -8.90
N LEU A 92 -11.12 7.16 -8.13
CA LEU A 92 -11.64 8.36 -7.46
C LEU A 92 -11.80 9.52 -8.45
N TYR A 93 -12.76 10.39 -8.19
CA TYR A 93 -12.95 11.62 -8.95
C TYR A 93 -13.46 12.75 -8.05
N ARG A 94 -13.12 13.98 -8.42
CA ARG A 94 -13.65 15.18 -7.76
C ARG A 94 -15.04 15.52 -8.29
N GLY A 95 -16.00 15.75 -7.39
CA GLY A 95 -17.36 16.14 -7.75
C GLY A 95 -18.10 16.82 -6.60
N PRO A 96 -19.32 17.32 -6.85
CA PRO A 96 -20.09 18.07 -5.86
C PRO A 96 -20.61 17.17 -4.73
N VAL A 97 -20.47 17.66 -3.50
CA VAL A 97 -20.94 17.04 -2.26
C VAL A 97 -21.85 18.01 -1.50
N ASP A 98 -23.09 17.57 -1.26
CA ASP A 98 -24.08 18.34 -0.49
C ASP A 98 -23.89 18.10 1.00
N LEU A 99 -23.68 19.18 1.73
CA LEU A 99 -23.46 19.19 3.18
C LEU A 99 -24.77 19.45 3.92
N ALA A 100 -24.86 18.92 5.14
CA ALA A 100 -26.03 19.07 6.01
C ALA A 100 -26.28 20.52 6.44
N ASP A 101 -25.29 21.41 6.30
CA ASP A 101 -25.42 22.85 6.55
C ASP A 101 -25.93 23.65 5.33
N GLY A 102 -26.28 22.96 4.24
CA GLY A 102 -26.85 23.53 3.01
C GLY A 102 -25.81 23.99 2.00
N ARG A 103 -24.50 23.87 2.28
CA ARG A 103 -23.45 24.13 1.29
C ARG A 103 -23.28 22.95 0.34
N THR A 104 -22.90 23.23 -0.90
CA THR A 104 -22.36 22.24 -1.83
C THR A 104 -20.90 22.57 -2.08
N LEU A 105 -19.99 21.66 -1.74
CA LEU A 105 -18.55 21.82 -1.94
C LEU A 105 -18.03 20.75 -2.90
N ASP A 106 -16.85 20.96 -3.47
CA ASP A 106 -16.15 19.87 -4.14
C ASP A 106 -15.71 18.85 -3.09
N GLY A 107 -15.76 17.56 -3.44
CA GLY A 107 -15.25 16.47 -2.64
C GLY A 107 -14.84 15.29 -3.50
N ILE A 108 -14.23 14.29 -2.87
CA ILE A 108 -13.74 13.10 -3.57
C ILE A 108 -14.79 12.00 -3.50
N LEU A 109 -15.20 11.52 -4.67
CA LEU A 109 -16.25 10.54 -4.90
C LEU A 109 -15.70 9.31 -5.64
N TYR A 110 -16.48 8.23 -5.63
CA TYR A 110 -16.14 6.97 -6.30
C TYR A 110 -17.33 6.47 -7.11
N PRO A 111 -17.15 5.94 -8.34
CA PRO A 111 -18.25 5.45 -9.16
C PRO A 111 -19.03 4.31 -8.49
N ARG A 112 -20.35 4.44 -8.48
CA ARG A 112 -21.25 3.46 -7.82
C ARG A 112 -21.12 2.06 -8.39
N ASP A 113 -21.00 1.94 -9.70
CA ASP A 113 -20.87 0.69 -10.45
C ASP A 113 -19.54 -0.04 -10.17
N LEU A 114 -18.52 0.71 -9.76
CA LEU A 114 -17.26 0.16 -9.28
C LEU A 114 -17.33 -0.18 -7.79
N ALA A 115 -18.14 0.50 -6.99
CA ALA A 115 -18.32 0.23 -5.57
C ALA A 115 -19.21 -1.00 -5.30
N GLU A 116 -20.45 -0.98 -5.82
CA GLU A 116 -21.48 -1.94 -5.45
C GLU A 116 -21.15 -3.35 -5.97
N GLY A 117 -21.21 -4.33 -5.07
CA GLY A 117 -20.95 -5.74 -5.39
C GLY A 117 -19.47 -6.10 -5.54
N ARG A 118 -18.55 -5.12 -5.46
CA ARG A 118 -17.10 -5.33 -5.54
C ARG A 118 -16.37 -4.98 -4.25
N HIS A 119 -16.89 -4.02 -3.51
CA HIS A 119 -16.27 -3.50 -2.29
C HIS A 119 -17.21 -3.63 -1.09
N LEU A 120 -16.61 -3.66 0.11
CA LEU A 120 -17.38 -3.77 1.35
C LEU A 120 -18.14 -2.47 1.60
N ASP A 121 -19.47 -2.55 1.77
CA ASP A 121 -20.24 -1.40 2.24
C ASP A 121 -19.97 -1.17 3.73
N ILE A 122 -19.51 0.04 4.05
CA ILE A 122 -19.17 0.47 5.41
C ILE A 122 -20.10 1.58 5.94
N SER A 123 -21.21 1.83 5.26
CA SER A 123 -22.20 2.84 5.62
C SER A 123 -22.74 2.60 7.03
N ALA A 124 -22.91 1.34 7.44
CA ALA A 124 -23.35 0.98 8.79
C ALA A 124 -22.40 1.46 9.91
N TYR A 125 -21.12 1.69 9.61
CA TYR A 125 -20.15 2.25 10.56
C TYR A 125 -20.27 3.78 10.70
N GLY A 126 -20.98 4.44 9.79
CA GLY A 126 -21.23 5.88 9.85
C GLY A 126 -20.05 6.76 9.45
N GLY A 127 -18.99 6.20 8.84
CA GLY A 127 -17.85 6.94 8.29
C GLY A 127 -16.52 6.20 8.36
N TRP A 128 -15.52 6.66 7.59
CA TRP A 128 -14.21 6.02 7.46
C TRP A 128 -13.47 5.86 8.80
N ARG A 129 -13.48 6.90 9.65
CA ARG A 129 -12.82 6.82 10.98
C ARG A 129 -13.47 5.78 11.89
N ALA A 130 -14.80 5.72 11.89
CA ALA A 130 -15.54 4.77 12.73
C ALA A 130 -15.36 3.34 12.23
N TYR A 131 -15.34 3.14 10.91
CA TYR A 131 -14.97 1.88 10.29
C TYR A 131 -13.58 1.43 10.76
N ASN A 132 -12.55 2.26 10.55
CA ASN A 132 -11.17 1.92 10.95
C ASN A 132 -11.00 1.65 12.45
N ALA A 133 -11.76 2.34 13.31
CA ALA A 133 -11.73 2.08 14.75
C ALA A 133 -12.43 0.78 15.17
N ALA A 134 -13.45 0.35 14.43
CA ALA A 134 -14.22 -0.87 14.70
C ALA A 134 -13.58 -2.12 14.09
N ARG A 135 -12.70 -1.96 13.10
CA ARG A 135 -11.97 -3.06 12.50
C ARG A 135 -11.02 -3.68 13.52
N PRO A 136 -10.91 -5.02 13.58
CA PRO A 136 -9.78 -5.65 14.25
C PRO A 136 -8.47 -5.09 13.64
N ALA A 137 -7.36 -5.06 14.36
CA ALA A 137 -6.08 -4.87 13.68
C ALA A 137 -5.79 -6.14 12.86
N ALA A 138 -5.10 -6.04 11.72
CA ALA A 138 -4.64 -7.25 11.05
C ALA A 138 -3.73 -8.01 12.03
N ALA A 139 -3.95 -9.32 12.08
CA ALA A 139 -3.32 -10.16 13.09
C ALA A 139 -1.81 -10.19 12.83
N ARG A 140 -1.06 -9.46 13.67
CA ARG A 140 0.39 -9.61 13.76
C ARG A 140 0.67 -10.87 14.56
N THR A 141 1.48 -11.76 14.00
CA THR A 141 1.77 -13.06 14.61
C THR A 141 3.27 -13.23 14.83
N GLY A 142 3.61 -14.09 15.80
CA GLY A 142 5.00 -14.28 16.21
C GLY A 142 5.62 -13.09 16.92
N THR A 143 6.85 -13.25 17.39
CA THR A 143 7.59 -12.21 18.13
C THR A 143 8.11 -11.09 17.22
N ALA A 144 8.31 -11.36 15.94
CA ALA A 144 8.66 -10.36 14.92
C ALA A 144 7.44 -9.58 14.41
N ALA A 145 6.23 -9.89 14.90
CA ALA A 145 4.99 -9.22 14.54
C ALA A 145 4.72 -9.18 13.02
N THR A 146 5.05 -10.27 12.32
CA THR A 146 4.78 -10.40 10.88
C THR A 146 3.29 -10.43 10.65
N TRP A 147 2.84 -9.78 9.58
CA TRP A 147 1.41 -9.65 9.27
C TRP A 147 1.02 -10.22 7.90
N ALA A 148 1.99 -10.50 7.01
CA ALA A 148 1.76 -11.23 5.77
C ALA A 148 3.03 -11.92 5.27
N TRP A 149 2.85 -12.99 4.51
CA TRP A 149 3.84 -13.49 3.57
C TRP A 149 3.76 -12.66 2.30
N HIS A 150 4.88 -12.08 1.85
CA HIS A 150 4.90 -11.22 0.68
C HIS A 150 5.16 -12.02 -0.61
N HIS A 151 6.38 -12.53 -0.75
CA HIS A 151 6.80 -13.26 -1.94
C HIS A 151 7.77 -14.40 -1.61
N THR A 152 7.98 -15.28 -2.58
CA THR A 152 9.11 -16.23 -2.59
C THR A 152 10.09 -15.79 -3.67
N GLY A 153 11.32 -15.47 -3.29
CA GLY A 153 12.38 -15.16 -4.25
C GLY A 153 13.07 -16.41 -4.74
N THR A 154 13.39 -16.46 -6.03
CA THR A 154 14.13 -17.55 -6.66
C THR A 154 15.13 -16.98 -7.64
N VAL A 155 16.40 -17.34 -7.45
CA VAL A 155 17.45 -16.94 -8.38
C VAL A 155 17.42 -17.85 -9.60
N VAL A 156 17.49 -17.24 -10.78
CA VAL A 156 17.43 -17.92 -12.07
C VAL A 156 18.66 -17.58 -12.92
N PRO A 157 19.13 -18.51 -13.78
CA PRO A 157 20.32 -18.27 -14.59
C PRO A 157 20.05 -17.28 -15.73
N ASP A 158 18.82 -17.27 -16.25
CA ASP A 158 18.36 -16.37 -17.30
C ASP A 158 16.96 -15.87 -16.91
N LEU A 159 16.83 -14.55 -16.73
CA LEU A 159 15.60 -13.92 -16.25
C LEU A 159 14.51 -13.94 -17.33
N ALA A 160 14.87 -13.76 -18.60
CA ALA A 160 13.91 -13.70 -19.70
C ALA A 160 13.28 -15.07 -19.94
N ASP A 161 14.09 -16.12 -19.99
CA ASP A 161 13.61 -17.50 -20.14
C ASP A 161 12.73 -17.91 -18.95
N ALA A 162 13.11 -17.54 -17.73
CA ALA A 162 12.34 -17.84 -16.53
C ALA A 162 10.97 -17.13 -16.54
N VAL A 163 10.95 -15.84 -16.85
CA VAL A 163 9.69 -15.06 -16.95
C VAL A 163 8.78 -15.65 -18.03
N ALA A 164 9.32 -15.94 -19.22
CA ALA A 164 8.56 -16.54 -20.32
C ALA A 164 7.95 -17.88 -19.90
N PHE A 165 8.72 -18.76 -19.24
CA PHE A 165 8.21 -20.03 -18.75
C PHE A 165 7.09 -19.85 -17.72
N HIS A 166 7.29 -18.99 -16.71
CA HIS A 166 6.28 -18.78 -15.66
C HIS A 166 5.01 -18.13 -16.20
N HIS A 167 5.12 -17.23 -17.17
CA HIS A 167 3.97 -16.62 -17.82
C HIS A 167 3.26 -17.60 -18.76
N GLU A 168 3.96 -18.15 -19.76
CA GLU A 168 3.33 -18.91 -20.83
C GLU A 168 2.89 -20.31 -20.40
N VAL A 169 3.64 -20.95 -19.49
CA VAL A 169 3.37 -22.33 -19.06
C VAL A 169 2.59 -22.38 -17.76
N LEU A 170 2.92 -21.50 -16.80
CA LEU A 170 2.32 -21.52 -15.46
C LEU A 170 1.27 -20.42 -15.24
N GLY A 171 1.13 -19.47 -16.18
CA GLY A 171 0.10 -18.44 -16.14
C GLY A 171 0.33 -17.32 -15.12
N PHE A 172 1.58 -17.09 -14.69
CA PHE A 172 1.90 -15.95 -13.83
C PHE A 172 1.94 -14.65 -14.63
N GLU A 173 1.53 -13.55 -14.01
CA GLU A 173 1.52 -12.23 -14.64
C GLU A 173 2.60 -11.34 -14.01
N ALA A 174 3.40 -10.65 -14.81
CA ALA A 174 4.40 -9.72 -14.30
C ALA A 174 3.72 -8.52 -13.62
N THR A 175 4.14 -8.21 -12.39
CA THR A 175 3.58 -7.12 -11.58
C THR A 175 4.59 -6.01 -11.29
N PHE A 176 5.89 -6.33 -11.32
CA PHE A 176 6.96 -5.38 -11.07
C PHE A 176 8.25 -5.82 -11.75
N GLU A 177 9.02 -4.86 -12.24
CA GLU A 177 10.31 -5.11 -12.91
C GLU A 177 11.33 -4.06 -12.46
N ALA A 178 12.53 -4.51 -12.10
CA ALA A 178 13.65 -3.65 -11.78
C ALA A 178 14.95 -4.20 -12.37
N TYR A 179 15.66 -3.39 -13.15
CA TYR A 179 16.86 -3.81 -13.86
C TYR A 179 18.07 -2.96 -13.44
N GLY A 180 19.20 -3.63 -13.29
CA GLY A 180 20.51 -3.02 -13.08
C GLY A 180 20.69 -2.41 -11.70
N MET A 181 20.03 -2.96 -10.70
CA MET A 181 20.23 -2.54 -9.31
C MET A 181 21.65 -2.88 -8.87
N THR A 182 22.36 -1.91 -8.28
CA THR A 182 23.71 -2.07 -7.73
C THR A 182 23.71 -1.75 -6.23
N ASP A 183 23.84 -0.48 -5.86
CA ASP A 183 24.15 -0.03 -4.50
C ASP A 183 23.15 -0.56 -3.45
N LEU A 184 21.87 -0.66 -3.85
CA LEU A 184 20.81 -1.22 -3.02
C LEU A 184 21.01 -2.70 -2.73
N VAL A 185 21.33 -3.51 -3.75
CA VAL A 185 21.54 -4.96 -3.55
C VAL A 185 22.87 -5.25 -2.89
N GLU A 186 23.91 -4.44 -3.13
CA GLU A 186 25.16 -4.51 -2.38
C GLU A 186 24.94 -4.23 -0.89
N SER A 187 24.14 -3.20 -0.57
CA SER A 187 23.78 -2.85 0.80
C SER A 187 22.99 -3.98 1.48
N LEU A 188 22.00 -4.53 0.79
CA LEU A 188 21.10 -5.56 1.31
C LEU A 188 21.82 -6.88 1.60
N LEU A 189 22.69 -7.32 0.69
CA LEU A 189 23.37 -8.62 0.77
C LEU A 189 24.79 -8.53 1.36
N GLY A 190 25.33 -7.32 1.50
CA GLY A 190 26.69 -7.09 2.01
C GLY A 190 27.78 -7.55 1.04
N LEU A 191 27.49 -7.61 -0.26
CA LEU A 191 28.40 -8.07 -1.30
C LEU A 191 28.78 -6.92 -2.26
N PRO A 192 30.02 -6.42 -2.22
CA PRO A 192 30.48 -5.40 -3.17
C PRO A 192 30.56 -5.94 -4.60
N GLY A 193 30.23 -5.10 -5.59
CA GLY A 193 30.25 -5.42 -7.01
C GLY A 193 28.99 -6.17 -7.51
N LEU A 194 28.02 -6.40 -6.64
CA LEU A 194 26.82 -7.16 -6.98
C LEU A 194 25.86 -6.33 -7.81
N ARG A 195 25.32 -6.93 -8.86
CA ARG A 195 24.22 -6.38 -9.66
C ARG A 195 23.06 -7.36 -9.71
N CYS A 196 21.84 -6.84 -9.65
CA CYS A 196 20.62 -7.64 -9.76
C CYS A 196 19.67 -7.06 -10.81
N ASP A 197 19.11 -7.96 -11.61
CA ASP A 197 17.89 -7.73 -12.37
C ASP A 197 16.79 -8.61 -11.74
N LEU A 198 15.56 -8.11 -11.60
CA LEU A 198 14.45 -8.89 -11.05
C LEU A 198 13.12 -8.59 -11.74
N VAL A 199 12.24 -9.59 -11.71
CA VAL A 199 10.82 -9.48 -12.07
C VAL A 199 9.99 -10.17 -11.00
N GLN A 200 9.04 -9.44 -10.41
CA GLN A 200 7.99 -10.05 -9.60
C GLN A 200 6.81 -10.41 -10.48
N MET A 201 6.26 -11.59 -10.21
CA MET A 201 5.11 -12.13 -10.93
C MET A 201 4.06 -12.62 -9.94
N ALA A 202 2.80 -12.30 -10.19
CA ALA A 202 1.68 -12.74 -9.38
C ALA A 202 0.94 -13.92 -10.03
N SER A 203 0.56 -14.89 -9.22
CA SER A 203 -0.38 -15.92 -9.64
C SER A 203 -1.79 -15.32 -9.75
N PRO A 204 -2.46 -15.37 -10.90
CA PRO A 204 -3.84 -14.85 -11.03
C PRO A 204 -4.87 -15.70 -10.27
N VAL A 205 -4.48 -16.90 -9.82
CA VAL A 205 -5.36 -17.83 -9.08
C VAL A 205 -5.28 -17.59 -7.58
N THR A 206 -4.08 -17.38 -7.05
CA THR A 206 -3.84 -17.31 -5.59
C THR A 206 -3.44 -15.93 -5.09
N GLY A 207 -3.02 -15.03 -5.99
CA GLY A 207 -2.41 -13.75 -5.65
C GLY A 207 -1.00 -13.86 -5.03
N GLN A 208 -0.44 -15.07 -4.91
CA GLN A 208 0.93 -15.22 -4.39
C GLN A 208 1.95 -14.66 -5.38
N HIS A 209 2.96 -14.00 -4.84
CA HIS A 209 4.04 -13.39 -5.61
C HIS A 209 5.27 -14.30 -5.65
N LEU A 210 5.77 -14.51 -6.86
CA LEU A 210 7.05 -15.12 -7.16
C LEU A 210 7.99 -14.02 -7.64
N GLU A 211 9.14 -13.87 -6.99
CA GLU A 211 10.18 -12.96 -7.44
C GLU A 211 11.30 -13.76 -8.11
N LEU A 212 11.56 -13.45 -9.38
CA LEU A 212 12.64 -14.03 -10.16
C LEU A 212 13.81 -13.06 -10.16
N LEU A 213 14.97 -13.51 -9.68
CA LEU A 213 16.18 -12.69 -9.57
C LEU A 213 17.30 -13.25 -10.44
N SER A 214 18.08 -12.38 -11.08
CA SER A 214 19.32 -12.74 -11.75
C SER A 214 20.45 -11.86 -11.23
N PHE A 215 21.45 -12.50 -10.63
CA PHE A 215 22.61 -11.82 -10.07
C PHE A 215 23.81 -11.93 -10.99
N THR A 216 24.55 -10.83 -11.11
CA THR A 216 25.86 -10.76 -11.78
C THR A 216 26.88 -10.10 -10.85
N GLY A 217 28.16 -10.39 -11.06
CA GLY A 217 29.23 -9.86 -10.20
C GLY A 217 29.33 -10.55 -8.83
N VAL A 218 28.75 -11.74 -8.66
CA VAL A 218 28.84 -12.53 -7.42
C VAL A 218 30.31 -12.91 -7.13
N PRO A 219 30.90 -12.50 -5.99
CA PRO A 219 32.27 -12.87 -5.64
C PRO A 219 32.48 -14.38 -5.43
N ASP A 220 33.65 -14.89 -5.78
CA ASP A 220 33.99 -16.33 -5.67
C ASP A 220 33.94 -16.85 -4.22
N ASP A 221 34.24 -15.99 -3.25
CA ASP A 221 34.24 -16.30 -1.81
C ASP A 221 32.87 -16.08 -1.14
N THR A 222 31.82 -15.84 -1.92
CA THR A 222 30.46 -15.69 -1.42
C THR A 222 30.03 -16.92 -0.63
N PRO A 223 29.53 -16.76 0.62
CA PRO A 223 29.06 -17.89 1.40
C PRO A 223 28.02 -18.75 0.67
N PRO A 224 28.03 -20.08 0.84
CA PRO A 224 27.14 -20.98 0.11
C PRO A 224 25.67 -20.87 0.55
N TRP A 225 25.39 -20.24 1.68
CA TRP A 225 24.03 -20.06 2.22
C TRP A 225 23.37 -18.74 1.78
N LEU A 226 24.11 -17.85 1.09
CA LEU A 226 23.55 -16.60 0.62
C LEU A 226 22.80 -16.82 -0.71
N PRO A 227 21.55 -16.36 -0.85
CA PRO A 227 20.69 -16.73 -1.97
C PRO A 227 20.98 -15.90 -3.22
N VAL A 228 22.12 -16.16 -3.87
CA VAL A 228 22.58 -15.42 -5.05
C VAL A 228 22.94 -16.32 -6.23
N ARG A 229 22.76 -17.65 -6.10
CA ARG A 229 23.06 -18.62 -7.15
C ARG A 229 21.77 -19.23 -7.70
N PRO A 230 21.72 -19.59 -8.99
CA PRO A 230 20.54 -20.22 -9.58
C PRO A 230 20.00 -21.40 -8.75
N GLY A 231 18.71 -21.36 -8.45
CA GLY A 231 18.01 -22.32 -7.60
C GLY A 231 17.99 -21.97 -6.12
N ASP A 232 18.78 -20.99 -5.67
CA ASP A 232 18.64 -20.45 -4.32
C ASP A 232 17.32 -19.68 -4.18
N SER A 233 16.76 -19.69 -2.97
CA SER A 233 15.50 -19.02 -2.66
C SER A 233 15.51 -18.36 -1.29
N HIS A 234 14.65 -17.37 -1.14
CA HIS A 234 14.31 -16.76 0.15
C HIS A 234 12.79 -16.57 0.25
N THR A 235 12.33 -16.29 1.47
CA THR A 235 10.93 -15.99 1.74
C THR A 235 10.85 -14.59 2.35
N ALA A 236 9.97 -13.74 1.82
CA ALA A 236 9.79 -12.39 2.31
C ALA A 236 8.52 -12.25 3.15
N HIS A 237 8.62 -11.50 4.25
CA HIS A 237 7.54 -11.28 5.21
C HIS A 237 7.37 -9.79 5.48
N LEU A 238 6.11 -9.36 5.54
CA LEU A 238 5.79 -7.96 5.83
C LEU A 238 5.71 -7.73 7.34
N VAL A 239 6.36 -6.65 7.78
CA VAL A 239 6.39 -6.19 9.17
C VAL A 239 6.01 -4.71 9.24
N GLY A 240 5.41 -4.29 10.35
CA GLY A 240 4.99 -2.89 10.53
C GLY A 240 6.06 -2.00 11.19
N ASP A 241 7.12 -2.61 11.72
CA ASP A 241 8.26 -1.96 12.35
C ASP A 241 9.47 -2.88 12.14
N LEU A 242 10.35 -2.51 11.21
CA LEU A 242 11.49 -3.34 10.82
C LEU A 242 12.52 -3.44 11.95
N ASP A 243 12.74 -2.36 12.68
CA ASP A 243 13.75 -2.34 13.75
C ASP A 243 13.33 -3.27 14.90
N ALA A 244 12.04 -3.26 15.27
CA ALA A 244 11.49 -4.19 16.24
C ALA A 244 11.54 -5.65 15.74
N ALA A 245 11.23 -5.90 14.46
CA ALA A 245 11.28 -7.23 13.87
C ALA A 245 12.71 -7.80 13.84
N LEU A 246 13.69 -6.98 13.45
CA LEU A 246 15.12 -7.35 13.46
C LEU A 246 15.63 -7.64 14.88
N ALA A 247 15.20 -6.86 15.88
CA ALA A 247 15.53 -7.13 17.28
C ALA A 247 14.97 -8.48 17.74
N ALA A 248 13.71 -8.80 17.39
CA ALA A 248 13.08 -10.07 17.72
C ALA A 248 13.77 -11.26 17.02
N LEU A 249 14.12 -11.11 15.75
CA LEU A 249 14.82 -12.14 14.97
C LEU A 249 16.22 -12.41 15.54
N THR A 250 16.96 -11.35 15.89
CA THR A 250 18.28 -11.45 16.51
C THR A 250 18.18 -12.13 17.88
N ALA A 251 17.19 -11.78 18.70
CA ALA A 251 16.93 -12.43 19.98
C ALA A 251 16.61 -13.94 19.84
N ALA A 252 16.05 -14.35 18.70
CA ALA A 252 15.79 -15.74 18.36
C ALA A 252 17.01 -16.48 17.73
N GLY A 253 18.17 -15.82 17.64
CA GLY A 253 19.41 -16.40 17.11
C GLY A 253 19.63 -16.23 15.61
N GLY A 254 18.78 -15.44 14.93
CA GLY A 254 19.04 -15.04 13.55
C GLY A 254 20.10 -13.93 13.46
N THR A 255 20.61 -13.70 12.25
CA THR A 255 21.67 -12.74 11.98
C THR A 255 21.28 -11.84 10.82
N LEU A 256 21.32 -10.52 11.02
CA LEU A 256 21.17 -9.55 9.94
C LEU A 256 22.28 -9.74 8.89
N ILE A 257 21.88 -9.84 7.64
CA ILE A 257 22.75 -9.81 6.45
C ILE A 257 22.81 -8.37 5.96
N GLY A 258 23.98 -7.96 5.45
CA GLY A 258 24.16 -6.62 4.89
C GLY A 258 23.69 -5.52 5.85
N ARG A 259 22.79 -4.66 5.38
CA ARG A 259 22.18 -3.56 6.13
C ARG A 259 20.70 -3.40 5.75
N PRO A 260 19.84 -2.92 6.68
CA PRO A 260 18.53 -2.43 6.32
C PRO A 260 18.67 -1.35 5.25
N THR A 261 17.99 -1.55 4.12
CA THR A 261 18.17 -0.76 2.90
C THR A 261 16.83 -0.12 2.52
N GLU A 262 16.88 1.14 2.09
CA GLU A 262 15.70 1.93 1.70
C GLU A 262 15.40 1.73 0.21
N PHE A 263 14.22 1.22 -0.10
CA PHE A 263 13.68 1.15 -1.47
C PHE A 263 12.55 2.17 -1.64
N ALA A 264 12.03 2.33 -2.85
CA ALA A 264 10.91 3.25 -3.10
C ALA A 264 9.62 2.76 -2.40
N GLU A 265 9.52 1.46 -2.19
CA GLU A 265 8.37 0.74 -1.64
C GLU A 265 8.42 0.61 -0.11
N GLY A 266 9.60 0.79 0.50
CA GLY A 266 9.83 0.66 1.93
C GLY A 266 11.24 0.18 2.29
N ARG A 267 11.51 0.02 3.59
CA ARG A 267 12.77 -0.54 4.08
C ARG A 267 12.75 -2.06 3.99
N SER A 268 13.84 -2.68 3.54
CA SER A 268 14.02 -4.13 3.54
C SER A 268 15.32 -4.57 4.20
N ALA A 269 15.33 -5.77 4.79
CA ALA A 269 16.52 -6.41 5.35
C ALA A 269 16.50 -7.93 5.16
N TYR A 270 17.66 -8.50 4.81
CA TYR A 270 17.85 -9.95 4.75
C TYR A 270 18.41 -10.47 6.06
N CYS A 271 17.95 -11.64 6.48
CA CYS A 271 18.36 -12.26 7.73
C CYS A 271 18.62 -13.75 7.54
N LEU A 272 19.77 -14.22 8.03
CA LEU A 272 20.06 -15.64 8.18
C LEU A 272 19.34 -16.17 9.42
N THR A 273 18.56 -17.24 9.26
CA THR A 273 17.88 -17.92 10.37
C THR A 273 18.80 -18.95 11.04
N PRO A 274 18.50 -19.39 12.27
CA PRO A 274 19.24 -20.48 12.92
C PRO A 274 19.28 -21.80 12.14
N SER A 275 18.30 -22.03 11.26
CA SER A 275 18.25 -23.20 10.38
C SER A 275 19.12 -23.07 9.13
N GLY A 276 19.77 -21.92 8.90
CA GLY A 276 20.61 -21.68 7.74
C GLY A 276 19.85 -21.27 6.48
N THR A 277 18.58 -20.90 6.60
CA THR A 277 17.78 -20.31 5.50
C THR A 277 17.81 -18.79 5.59
N VAL A 278 17.57 -18.11 4.47
CA VAL A 278 17.47 -16.65 4.44
C VAL A 278 16.01 -16.23 4.36
N VAL A 279 15.64 -15.26 5.18
CA VAL A 279 14.34 -14.58 5.14
C VAL A 279 14.57 -13.09 4.88
N GLU A 280 13.64 -12.50 4.16
CA GLU A 280 13.55 -11.07 3.94
C GLU A 280 12.44 -10.49 4.84
N LEU A 281 12.70 -9.33 5.43
CA LEU A 281 11.72 -8.54 6.16
C LEU A 281 11.54 -7.20 5.46
N GLU A 282 10.32 -6.91 5.04
CA GLU A 282 9.97 -5.64 4.40
C GLU A 282 9.04 -4.83 5.31
N GLU A 283 9.41 -3.57 5.52
CA GLU A 283 8.61 -2.61 6.28
C GLU A 283 7.48 -2.07 5.40
N GLN A 284 6.27 -2.49 5.70
CA GLN A 284 5.08 -1.95 5.09
C GLN A 284 3.99 -1.70 6.14
N PRO A 285 3.16 -0.66 5.96
CA PRO A 285 2.02 -0.43 6.83
C PRO A 285 1.13 -1.68 6.80
N CYS A 286 0.95 -2.29 7.98
CA CYS A 286 0.03 -3.39 8.15
C CYS A 286 -1.38 -2.90 7.75
N PRO A 287 -1.99 -3.44 6.68
CA PRO A 287 -3.33 -3.06 6.29
C PRO A 287 -4.25 -3.44 7.44
N ALA A 288 -5.32 -2.67 7.63
CA ALA A 288 -6.37 -3.17 8.48
C ALA A 288 -6.97 -4.44 7.80
N PRO A 289 -7.49 -5.42 8.54
CA PRO A 289 -7.82 -6.73 8.02
C PRO A 289 -8.97 -6.66 7.02
N ASP A 290 -8.85 -7.46 5.98
CA ASP A 290 -9.88 -7.68 4.97
C ASP A 290 -11.04 -8.48 5.58
N HIS A 291 -12.25 -7.93 5.51
CA HIS A 291 -13.46 -8.73 5.58
C HIS A 291 -13.87 -9.11 4.16
N HIS A 292 -13.33 -10.22 3.64
CA HIS A 292 -14.06 -10.98 2.63
C HIS A 292 -15.28 -11.61 3.30
N PRO A 293 -16.52 -11.37 2.81
CA PRO A 293 -17.65 -12.17 3.24
C PRO A 293 -17.38 -13.62 2.79
N ALA A 294 -17.46 -14.54 3.75
CA ALA A 294 -17.45 -15.98 3.52
C ALA A 294 -18.63 -16.43 2.64
#